data_AF-A0A2V9C6A1-F1
#
_entry.id   AF-A0A2V9C6A1-F1
#
_cell.length_a   1.000
_cell.length_b   1.000
_cell.length_c   1.000
_cell.angle_alpha   90.00
_cell.angle_beta   90.00
_cell.angle_gamma   90.00
#
_symmetry.space_group_name_H-M   'P 1'
#
loop_
_entity.id
_entity.type
_entity.pdbx_description
1 polymer ?
#
loop_
_entity_poly.entity_id
_entity_poly.type
_entity_poly.pdbx_seq_one_letter_code
_entity_poly.pdbx_strand_id
1 'polypeptide(L)'
;MTTGGVIALTSPSAQAEVGPLSDSARAQAAFNLRQSVAQTELNQPLVSHSDNGDESLYPDKCGSFTKCLPHDSFGRVNLSAYQSLITALTTGNPTDFANITMGGTNLLTNPQSGLAFDLEGMDPHNLTVPPAPAVASPQMATEMVELYWASLLRDVPFGQYSSNTLAQQAAQELTNMPAYQGPKNSNGQVTPQLLFRGGLGSRFTGETVGPYVSQFALIPTALGVQPISQQWQVFLPGQDFLTTFSDWLTVQSGGSTGLNAQMDPQLRYPRNGRDWASFTHVDVLSQAYFVALLVLMNIGAPLNPGVPYNNSRTQGGFGTFGGGDFAGTLSEVPTRALKSVWFQKWFVHRRLRPEATG
;
A
#
# COMPACT_ATOMS: atom_id res chain seq x y z
N MET A 1 64.55 44.27 3.71
CA MET A 1 64.89 43.18 4.63
C MET A 1 64.10 43.37 5.91
N THR A 2 62.96 42.70 6.02
CA THR A 2 62.15 42.62 7.24
C THR A 2 61.75 41.15 7.39
N THR A 3 62.66 40.38 7.96
CA THR A 3 62.47 39.00 8.40
C THR A 3 61.98 39.01 9.84
N GLY A 4 60.90 38.27 10.13
CA GLY A 4 60.49 38.00 11.52
C GLY A 4 58.99 37.86 11.73
N GLY A 5 58.29 37.11 10.87
CA GLY A 5 56.91 36.69 11.11
C GLY A 5 56.88 35.28 11.66
N VAL A 6 56.47 35.15 12.91
CA VAL A 6 56.29 33.93 13.71
C VAL A 6 55.57 32.84 12.90
N ILE A 7 56.23 31.70 12.68
CA ILE A 7 55.55 30.48 12.23
C ILE A 7 54.77 29.96 13.43
N ALA A 8 53.46 30.13 13.38
CA ALA A 8 52.53 29.63 14.37
C ALA A 8 52.72 28.10 14.55
N LEU A 9 52.90 27.71 15.80
CA LEU A 9 52.90 26.32 16.25
C LEU A 9 51.58 25.66 15.81
N THR A 10 51.63 24.75 14.84
CA THR A 10 50.50 23.87 14.56
C THR A 10 50.33 22.95 15.76
N SER A 11 49.31 23.23 16.57
CA SER A 11 48.85 22.29 17.59
C SER A 11 48.49 20.97 16.90
N PRO A 12 48.94 19.81 17.40
CA PRO A 12 48.47 18.54 16.86
C PRO A 12 46.98 18.47 17.14
N SER A 13 46.14 18.44 16.11
CA SER A 13 44.75 18.04 16.26
C SER A 13 44.79 16.57 16.69
N ALA A 14 44.70 16.32 18.00
CA ALA A 14 44.55 14.98 18.53
C ALA A 14 43.16 14.47 18.12
N GLN A 15 43.03 14.00 16.88
CA GLN A 15 41.83 13.33 16.44
C GLN A 15 41.73 12.02 17.23
N ALA A 16 40.77 11.96 18.14
CA ALA A 16 40.41 10.76 18.89
C ALA A 16 39.72 9.70 18.01
N GLU A 17 39.44 10.03 16.74
CA GLU A 17 38.81 9.15 15.78
C GLU A 17 39.78 8.02 15.36
N VAL A 18 39.28 6.78 15.45
CA VAL A 18 39.96 5.60 14.93
C VAL A 18 39.17 5.09 13.75
N GLY A 19 39.78 5.05 12.56
CA GLY A 19 39.13 4.59 11.35
C GLY A 19 40.13 4.29 10.23
N PRO A 20 39.74 3.48 9.23
CA PRO A 20 40.63 3.12 8.13
C PRO A 20 40.84 4.25 7.10
N LEU A 21 40.07 5.34 7.18
CA LEU A 21 40.11 6.48 6.26
C LEU A 21 40.22 7.78 7.07
N SER A 22 40.91 8.78 6.51
CA SER A 22 40.81 10.16 7.02
C SER A 22 39.43 10.76 6.71
N ASP A 23 39.04 11.81 7.42
CA ASP A 23 37.75 12.51 7.27
C ASP A 23 37.51 12.90 5.80
N SER A 24 38.52 13.49 5.15
CA SER A 24 38.43 13.91 3.75
C SER A 24 38.26 12.72 2.80
N ALA A 25 38.99 11.62 3.03
CA ALA A 25 38.87 10.43 2.20
C ALA A 25 37.50 9.75 2.40
N ARG A 26 36.98 9.72 3.63
CA ARG A 26 35.65 9.19 3.94
C ARG A 26 34.54 10.02 3.29
N ALA A 27 34.64 11.34 3.35
CA ALA A 27 33.67 12.25 2.71
C ALA A 27 33.65 12.05 1.18
N GLN A 28 34.83 11.97 0.55
CA GLN A 28 34.94 11.73 -0.89
C GLN A 28 34.38 10.35 -1.29
N ALA A 29 34.66 9.30 -0.50
CA ALA A 29 34.12 7.96 -0.75
C ALA A 29 32.58 7.95 -0.68
N ALA A 30 31.99 8.64 0.30
CA ALA A 30 30.53 8.75 0.43
C ALA A 30 29.90 9.51 -0.75
N PHE A 31 30.53 10.59 -1.21
CA PHE A 31 30.09 11.34 -2.38
C PHE A 31 30.16 10.50 -3.66
N ASN A 32 31.27 9.78 -3.87
CA ASN A 32 31.44 8.90 -5.03
C ASN A 32 30.39 7.79 -5.06
N LEU A 33 30.08 7.17 -3.91
CA LEU A 33 29.03 6.15 -3.79
C LEU A 33 27.66 6.71 -4.20
N ARG A 34 27.28 7.88 -3.67
CA ARG A 34 25.99 8.51 -3.99
C ARG A 34 25.87 8.85 -5.48
N GLN A 35 26.94 9.39 -6.08
CA GLN A 35 26.97 9.64 -7.52
C GLN A 35 26.87 8.34 -8.33
N SER A 36 27.57 7.28 -7.94
CA SER A 36 27.52 6.02 -8.69
C SER A 36 26.14 5.37 -8.63
N VAL A 37 25.45 5.47 -7.49
CA VAL A 37 24.06 4.98 -7.36
C VAL A 37 23.13 5.81 -8.24
N ALA A 38 23.19 7.15 -8.15
CA ALA A 38 22.38 8.02 -9.00
C ALA A 38 22.63 7.80 -10.50
N GLN A 39 23.88 7.58 -10.90
CA GLN A 39 24.23 7.26 -12.29
C GLN A 39 23.70 5.89 -12.72
N THR A 40 23.70 4.90 -11.82
CA THR A 40 23.17 3.56 -12.10
C THR A 40 21.67 3.61 -12.35
N GLU A 41 20.93 4.36 -11.54
CA GLU A 41 19.49 4.58 -11.72
C GLU A 41 19.19 5.37 -13.00
N LEU A 42 19.96 6.43 -13.30
CA LEU A 42 19.84 7.20 -14.55
C LEU A 42 20.04 6.34 -15.79
N ASN A 43 20.88 5.31 -15.70
CA ASN A 43 21.18 4.40 -16.81
C ASN A 43 20.14 3.28 -16.97
N GLN A 44 19.15 3.17 -16.08
CA GLN A 44 18.07 2.19 -16.24
C GLN A 44 17.21 2.56 -17.45
N PRO A 45 16.74 1.58 -18.24
CA PRO A 45 15.82 1.85 -19.34
C PRO A 45 14.56 2.56 -18.84
N LEU A 46 14.10 3.55 -19.61
CA LEU A 46 12.81 4.18 -19.35
C LEU A 46 11.66 3.25 -19.68
N VAL A 47 10.60 3.29 -18.86
CA VAL A 47 9.40 2.50 -19.04
C VAL A 47 8.25 3.30 -19.64
N SER A 48 7.35 2.60 -20.32
CA SER A 48 6.09 3.15 -20.81
C SER A 48 4.94 2.81 -19.87
N HIS A 49 3.99 3.73 -19.71
CA HIS A 49 2.80 3.55 -18.89
C HIS A 49 1.57 3.46 -19.78
N SER A 50 1.11 2.24 -20.04
CA SER A 50 -0.13 2.03 -20.80
C SER A 50 -1.33 2.01 -19.86
N ASP A 51 -2.36 2.79 -20.19
CA ASP A 51 -3.68 2.66 -19.58
C ASP A 51 -4.50 1.57 -20.27
N ASN A 52 -5.76 1.41 -19.85
CA ASN A 52 -6.69 0.44 -20.42
C ASN A 52 -7.59 1.03 -21.52
N GLY A 53 -7.42 2.31 -21.86
CA GLY A 53 -8.20 3.04 -22.86
C GLY A 53 -9.57 3.57 -22.43
N ASP A 54 -10.11 3.19 -21.27
CA ASP A 54 -11.50 3.51 -20.88
C ASP A 54 -11.74 5.03 -20.79
N GLU A 55 -10.79 5.78 -20.25
CA GLU A 55 -10.92 7.23 -20.10
C GLU A 55 -11.09 7.94 -21.45
N SER A 56 -10.43 7.44 -22.49
CA SER A 56 -10.56 7.98 -23.85
C SER A 56 -11.83 7.47 -24.53
N LEU A 57 -12.19 6.20 -24.29
CA LEU A 57 -13.33 5.54 -24.92
C LEU A 57 -14.67 6.11 -24.46
N TYR A 58 -14.84 6.40 -23.16
CA TYR A 58 -16.11 6.83 -22.58
C TYR A 58 -16.14 8.36 -22.39
N PRO A 59 -16.99 9.09 -23.14
CA PRO A 59 -17.05 10.55 -23.05
C PRO A 59 -17.48 11.06 -21.67
N ASP A 60 -18.32 10.30 -20.97
CA ASP A 60 -18.84 10.62 -19.63
C ASP A 60 -17.89 10.26 -18.48
N LYS A 61 -16.74 9.64 -18.79
CA LYS A 61 -15.71 9.24 -17.82
C LYS A 61 -16.18 8.20 -16.79
N CYS A 62 -17.18 7.38 -17.14
CA CYS A 62 -17.68 6.32 -16.25
C CYS A 62 -16.61 5.26 -15.89
N GLY A 63 -15.55 5.11 -16.68
CA GLY A 63 -14.38 4.26 -16.37
C GLY A 63 -13.33 4.88 -15.44
N SER A 64 -13.47 6.17 -15.10
CA SER A 64 -12.44 6.95 -14.39
C SER A 64 -12.84 7.27 -12.94
N PHE A 65 -11.84 7.59 -12.12
CA PHE A 65 -12.03 8.10 -10.77
C PHE A 65 -12.54 9.54 -10.82
N THR A 66 -13.73 9.76 -10.29
CA THR A 66 -14.39 11.07 -10.25
C THR A 66 -14.87 11.46 -8.86
N LYS A 67 -14.64 10.61 -7.84
CA LYS A 67 -15.08 10.85 -6.47
C LYS A 67 -14.54 12.19 -5.94
N CYS A 68 -15.39 12.89 -5.19
CA CYS A 68 -15.24 14.25 -4.70
C CYS A 68 -15.42 15.37 -5.74
N LEU A 69 -15.55 15.06 -7.03
CA LEU A 69 -16.00 16.04 -8.03
C LEU A 69 -17.54 16.16 -8.01
N PRO A 70 -18.14 17.24 -8.56
CA PRO A 70 -19.59 17.33 -8.70
C PRO A 70 -20.15 16.26 -9.66
N HIS A 71 -21.25 15.62 -9.27
CA HIS A 71 -21.99 14.67 -10.12
C HIS A 71 -23.44 15.13 -10.33
N ASP A 72 -24.08 14.63 -11.39
CA ASP A 72 -25.51 14.81 -11.62
C ASP A 72 -26.37 13.81 -10.81
N SER A 73 -27.69 13.85 -10.98
CA SER A 73 -28.64 12.97 -10.28
C SER A 73 -28.51 11.48 -10.63
N PHE A 74 -27.67 11.12 -11.60
CA PHE A 74 -27.40 9.74 -12.00
C PHE A 74 -25.97 9.31 -11.63
N GLY A 75 -25.21 10.17 -10.93
CA GLY A 75 -23.83 9.88 -10.56
C GLY A 75 -22.82 10.05 -11.68
N ARG A 76 -23.17 10.77 -12.77
CA ARG A 76 -22.21 11.11 -13.84
C ARG A 76 -21.47 12.39 -13.49
N VAL A 77 -20.16 12.41 -13.68
CA VAL A 77 -19.33 13.55 -13.31
C VAL A 77 -19.64 14.79 -14.17
N ASN A 78 -19.54 15.97 -13.58
CA ASN A 78 -19.47 17.21 -14.34
C ASN A 78 -18.15 17.26 -15.13
N LEU A 79 -18.23 17.23 -16.46
CA LEU A 79 -17.05 17.14 -17.33
C LEU A 79 -16.11 18.36 -17.22
N SER A 80 -16.62 19.55 -16.92
CA SER A 80 -15.76 20.73 -16.67
C SER A 80 -14.98 20.60 -15.36
N ALA A 81 -15.59 20.01 -14.33
CA ALA A 81 -14.88 19.69 -13.09
C ALA A 81 -13.81 18.61 -13.32
N TYR A 82 -14.13 17.56 -14.10
CA TYR A 82 -13.13 16.56 -14.51
C TYR A 82 -11.96 17.21 -15.26
N GLN A 83 -12.25 18.12 -16.18
CA GLN A 83 -11.20 18.84 -16.92
C GLN A 83 -10.29 19.66 -16.00
N SER A 84 -10.81 20.25 -14.91
CA SER A 84 -9.96 20.96 -13.93
C SER A 84 -8.96 20.03 -13.23
N LEU A 85 -9.36 18.78 -12.93
CA LEU A 85 -8.45 17.75 -12.41
C LEU A 85 -7.38 17.40 -13.44
N ILE A 86 -7.77 17.16 -14.70
CA ILE A 86 -6.82 16.85 -15.78
C ILE A 86 -5.84 18.01 -16.02
N THR A 87 -6.30 19.26 -15.96
CA THR A 87 -5.43 20.44 -16.06
C THR A 87 -4.40 20.44 -14.93
N ALA A 88 -4.81 20.26 -13.68
CA ALA A 88 -3.89 20.22 -12.54
C ALA A 88 -2.84 19.11 -12.65
N LEU A 89 -3.26 17.91 -13.07
CA LEU A 89 -2.34 16.78 -13.31
C LEU A 89 -1.38 17.05 -14.47
N THR A 90 -1.83 17.73 -15.52
CA THR A 90 -1.02 18.03 -16.70
C THR A 90 0.02 19.11 -16.42
N THR A 91 -0.34 20.17 -15.67
CA THR A 91 0.56 21.29 -15.39
C THR A 91 1.52 20.99 -14.25
N GLY A 92 1.12 20.14 -13.30
CA GLY A 92 1.87 19.91 -12.07
C GLY A 92 1.93 21.14 -11.15
N ASN A 93 1.18 22.21 -11.45
CA ASN A 93 1.24 23.47 -10.70
C ASN A 93 0.39 23.35 -9.41
N PRO A 94 0.96 23.59 -8.21
CA PRO A 94 0.21 23.54 -6.95
C PRO A 94 -1.05 24.43 -6.93
N THR A 95 -1.03 25.56 -7.62
CA THR A 95 -2.19 26.46 -7.73
C THR A 95 -3.33 25.82 -8.50
N ASP A 96 -3.05 25.06 -9.57
CA ASP A 96 -4.09 24.36 -10.34
C ASP A 96 -4.71 23.22 -9.51
N PHE A 97 -3.90 22.52 -8.69
CA PHE A 97 -4.42 21.54 -7.73
C PHE A 97 -5.35 22.18 -6.68
N ALA A 98 -5.01 23.38 -6.20
CA ALA A 98 -5.83 24.12 -5.24
C ALA A 98 -7.16 24.62 -5.86
N ASN A 99 -7.21 24.73 -7.19
CA ASN A 99 -8.35 25.23 -7.95
C ASN A 99 -9.21 24.12 -8.59
N ILE A 100 -8.98 22.85 -8.27
CA ILE A 100 -9.82 21.75 -8.74
C ILE A 100 -11.26 21.97 -8.26
N THR A 101 -12.22 21.86 -9.17
CA THR A 101 -13.64 22.03 -8.85
C THR A 101 -14.14 20.83 -8.04
N MET A 102 -14.41 21.05 -6.75
CA MET A 102 -14.90 20.04 -5.81
C MET A 102 -16.44 20.04 -5.71
N GLY A 103 -17.04 18.86 -5.52
CA GLY A 103 -18.48 18.71 -5.28
C GLY A 103 -18.88 18.82 -3.81
N GLY A 104 -17.93 18.70 -2.89
CA GLY A 104 -18.13 18.72 -1.45
C GLY A 104 -16.85 19.03 -0.69
N THR A 105 -16.85 18.83 0.62
CA THR A 105 -15.72 19.23 1.50
C THR A 105 -14.66 18.13 1.67
N ASN A 106 -14.95 16.89 1.26
CA ASN A 106 -13.95 15.83 1.31
C ASN A 106 -12.86 16.07 0.26
N LEU A 107 -11.60 16.07 0.72
CA LEU A 107 -10.44 16.43 -0.09
C LEU A 107 -9.92 15.23 -0.92
N LEU A 108 -9.30 15.54 -2.05
CA LEU A 108 -8.52 14.55 -2.81
C LEU A 108 -7.22 14.24 -2.06
N THR A 109 -6.95 12.96 -1.80
CA THR A 109 -5.77 12.56 -1.01
C THR A 109 -4.48 12.65 -1.84
N ASN A 110 -3.77 13.75 -1.63
CA ASN A 110 -2.39 13.99 -2.09
C ASN A 110 -2.16 13.72 -3.60
N PRO A 111 -2.94 14.29 -4.53
CA PRO A 111 -2.76 14.05 -5.96
C PRO A 111 -1.39 14.48 -6.50
N GLN A 112 -0.66 15.31 -5.76
CA GLN A 112 0.71 15.73 -6.09
C GLN A 112 1.80 14.71 -5.70
N SER A 113 1.50 13.68 -4.89
CA SER A 113 2.54 12.75 -4.39
C SER A 113 3.33 12.07 -5.51
N GLY A 114 2.67 11.82 -6.64
CA GLY A 114 3.29 11.18 -7.80
C GLY A 114 4.37 12.02 -8.46
N LEU A 115 4.44 13.33 -8.19
CA LEU A 115 5.45 14.24 -8.76
C LEU A 115 6.73 14.35 -7.91
N ALA A 116 6.73 13.75 -6.72
CA ALA A 116 7.84 13.90 -5.78
C ALA A 116 9.02 13.01 -6.17
N PHE A 117 10.21 13.60 -6.26
CA PHE A 117 11.47 12.86 -6.33
C PHE A 117 11.78 12.13 -5.02
N ASP A 118 12.72 11.19 -5.10
CA ASP A 118 13.33 10.54 -3.94
C ASP A 118 14.86 10.52 -4.08
N LEU A 119 15.57 10.41 -2.95
CA LEU A 119 17.03 10.35 -2.92
C LEU A 119 17.56 8.92 -3.11
N GLU A 120 16.69 7.93 -3.03
CA GLU A 120 17.02 6.51 -3.15
C GLU A 120 15.90 5.71 -3.82
N GLY A 121 16.26 4.53 -4.32
CA GLY A 121 15.37 3.68 -5.10
C GLY A 121 15.13 4.22 -6.50
N MET A 122 14.37 3.44 -7.27
CA MET A 122 13.94 3.82 -8.61
C MET A 122 12.97 5.00 -8.53
N ASP A 123 13.10 5.96 -9.46
CA ASP A 123 12.16 7.06 -9.57
C ASP A 123 10.70 6.56 -9.70
N PRO A 124 9.72 7.19 -9.01
CA PRO A 124 8.31 6.79 -9.07
C PRO A 124 7.72 6.65 -10.47
N HIS A 125 8.23 7.39 -11.46
CA HIS A 125 7.77 7.37 -12.85
C HIS A 125 8.45 6.26 -13.67
N ASN A 126 9.47 5.57 -13.13
CA ASN A 126 10.18 4.52 -13.85
C ASN A 126 9.83 3.10 -13.37
N LEU A 127 8.65 2.94 -12.73
CA LEU A 127 8.07 1.67 -12.31
C LEU A 127 6.65 1.53 -12.88
N THR A 128 6.32 0.38 -13.46
CA THR A 128 5.02 0.15 -14.12
C THR A 128 4.06 -0.70 -13.31
N VAL A 129 2.77 -0.48 -13.54
CA VAL A 129 1.66 -1.37 -13.16
C VAL A 129 0.94 -1.74 -14.46
N PRO A 130 0.50 -3.01 -14.64
CA PRO A 130 -0.23 -3.38 -15.84
C PRO A 130 -1.54 -2.59 -15.98
N PRO A 131 -2.04 -2.36 -17.22
CA PRO A 131 -3.37 -1.80 -17.42
C PRO A 131 -4.42 -2.52 -16.58
N ALA A 132 -5.27 -1.73 -15.91
CA ALA A 132 -6.39 -2.28 -15.16
C ALA A 132 -7.38 -2.99 -16.12
N PRO A 133 -8.17 -3.97 -15.63
CA PRO A 133 -9.31 -4.47 -16.38
C PRO A 133 -10.20 -3.33 -16.86
N ALA A 134 -10.57 -3.35 -18.15
CA ALA A 134 -11.52 -2.39 -18.70
C ALA A 134 -12.88 -2.52 -18.01
N VAL A 135 -13.60 -1.41 -17.83
CA VAL A 135 -14.87 -1.36 -17.09
C VAL A 135 -15.91 -2.32 -17.66
N ALA A 136 -15.92 -2.52 -18.98
CA ALA A 136 -16.82 -3.44 -19.70
C ALA A 136 -16.26 -4.88 -19.85
N SER A 137 -15.15 -5.22 -19.19
CA SER A 137 -14.50 -6.53 -19.36
C SER A 137 -15.10 -7.63 -18.47
N PRO A 138 -15.02 -8.91 -18.88
CA PRO A 138 -15.39 -10.05 -18.02
C PRO A 138 -14.60 -10.11 -16.72
N GLN A 139 -13.35 -9.62 -16.73
CA GLN A 139 -12.50 -9.54 -15.55
C GLN A 139 -13.07 -8.53 -14.54
N MET A 140 -13.47 -7.34 -14.98
CA MET A 140 -14.10 -6.34 -14.11
C MET A 140 -15.38 -6.89 -13.47
N ALA A 141 -16.24 -7.55 -14.25
CA ALA A 141 -17.45 -8.17 -13.73
C ALA A 141 -17.15 -9.25 -12.69
N THR A 142 -16.11 -10.08 -12.92
CA THR A 142 -15.70 -11.13 -11.98
C THR A 142 -15.15 -10.55 -10.67
N GLU A 143 -14.33 -9.50 -10.75
CA GLU A 143 -13.83 -8.78 -9.56
C GLU A 143 -14.97 -8.18 -8.75
N MET A 144 -15.99 -7.59 -9.40
CA MET A 144 -17.15 -7.06 -8.71
C MET A 144 -18.00 -8.16 -8.04
N VAL A 145 -18.21 -9.30 -8.70
CA VAL A 145 -18.93 -10.44 -8.09
C VAL A 145 -18.18 -10.96 -6.87
N GLU A 146 -16.85 -11.08 -6.92
CA GLU A 146 -16.05 -11.46 -5.75
C GLU A 146 -16.20 -10.45 -4.60
N LEU A 147 -16.17 -9.14 -4.89
CA LEU A 147 -16.36 -8.09 -3.88
C LEU A 147 -17.77 -8.10 -3.27
N TYR A 148 -18.81 -8.37 -4.08
CA TYR A 148 -20.17 -8.56 -3.58
C TYR A 148 -20.26 -9.80 -2.68
N TRP A 149 -19.67 -10.93 -3.05
CA TRP A 149 -19.61 -12.09 -2.15
C TRP A 149 -18.84 -11.81 -0.86
N ALA A 150 -17.71 -11.12 -0.95
CA ALA A 150 -16.94 -10.69 0.21
C ALA A 150 -17.79 -9.77 1.11
N SER A 151 -18.65 -8.93 0.53
CA SER A 151 -19.57 -8.06 1.27
C SER A 151 -20.61 -8.85 2.07
N LEU A 152 -21.21 -9.88 1.47
CA LEU A 152 -22.21 -10.75 2.10
C LEU A 152 -21.60 -11.64 3.19
N LEU A 153 -20.31 -11.94 3.10
CA LEU A 153 -19.58 -12.81 4.03
C LEU A 153 -18.77 -12.05 5.09
N ARG A 154 -18.85 -10.70 5.14
CA ARG A 154 -18.05 -9.86 6.05
C ARG A 154 -18.06 -10.34 7.50
N ASP A 155 -19.21 -10.81 7.98
CA ASP A 155 -19.43 -11.20 9.36
C ASP A 155 -19.23 -12.70 9.63
N VAL A 156 -19.02 -13.52 8.59
CA VAL A 156 -18.82 -14.97 8.75
C VAL A 156 -17.37 -15.22 9.20
N PRO A 157 -17.14 -15.92 10.33
CA PRO A 157 -15.79 -16.30 10.72
C PRO A 157 -15.12 -17.19 9.68
N PHE A 158 -13.86 -16.90 9.32
CA PHE A 158 -13.12 -17.66 8.30
C PHE A 158 -13.08 -19.17 8.61
N GLY A 159 -12.98 -19.54 9.90
CA GLY A 159 -13.00 -20.93 10.34
C GLY A 159 -14.32 -21.67 10.12
N GLN A 160 -15.40 -20.97 9.75
CA GLN A 160 -16.73 -21.52 9.49
C GLN A 160 -17.08 -21.56 8.00
N TYR A 161 -16.20 -21.07 7.10
CA TYR A 161 -16.48 -20.99 5.67
C TYR A 161 -16.84 -22.34 5.05
N SER A 162 -16.17 -23.43 5.45
CA SER A 162 -16.42 -24.77 4.90
C SER A 162 -17.85 -25.27 5.16
N SER A 163 -18.46 -24.90 6.29
CA SER A 163 -19.82 -25.27 6.67
C SER A 163 -20.88 -24.21 6.36
N ASN A 164 -20.48 -23.01 5.91
CA ASN A 164 -21.40 -21.91 5.67
C ASN A 164 -21.99 -21.98 4.24
N THR A 165 -23.32 -21.96 4.13
CA THR A 165 -24.01 -22.09 2.84
C THR A 165 -23.71 -20.93 1.87
N LEU A 166 -23.60 -19.69 2.35
CA LEU A 166 -23.25 -18.54 1.50
C LEU A 166 -21.82 -18.65 0.96
N ALA A 167 -20.87 -19.11 1.79
CA ALA A 167 -19.50 -19.35 1.34
C ALA A 167 -19.43 -20.49 0.30
N GLN A 168 -20.23 -21.54 0.46
CA GLN A 168 -20.33 -22.60 -0.56
C GLN A 168 -20.90 -22.07 -1.89
N GLN A 169 -21.92 -21.21 -1.83
CA GLN A 169 -22.50 -20.56 -3.01
C GLN A 169 -21.51 -19.63 -3.71
N ALA A 170 -20.82 -18.78 -2.94
CA ALA A 170 -19.76 -17.90 -3.47
C ALA A 170 -18.67 -18.70 -4.20
N ALA A 171 -18.19 -19.78 -3.59
CA ALA A 171 -17.18 -20.64 -4.20
C ALA A 171 -17.69 -21.31 -5.48
N GLN A 172 -18.96 -21.75 -5.51
CA GLN A 172 -19.56 -22.34 -6.69
C GLN A 172 -19.71 -21.32 -7.83
N GLU A 173 -20.15 -20.10 -7.55
CA GLU A 173 -20.28 -19.07 -8.58
C GLU A 173 -18.92 -18.67 -9.16
N LEU A 174 -17.94 -18.36 -8.30
CA LEU A 174 -16.59 -17.99 -8.73
C LEU A 174 -15.88 -19.13 -9.50
N THR A 175 -16.20 -20.39 -9.21
CA THR A 175 -15.72 -21.54 -10.02
C THR A 175 -16.18 -21.44 -11.47
N ASN A 176 -17.40 -20.97 -11.70
CA ASN A 176 -18.02 -20.89 -13.01
C ASN A 176 -17.69 -19.60 -13.78
N MET A 177 -16.94 -18.66 -13.18
CA MET A 177 -16.53 -17.41 -13.84
C MET A 177 -15.23 -17.63 -14.63
N PRO A 178 -15.24 -17.55 -15.98
CA PRO A 178 -14.05 -17.84 -16.79
C PRO A 178 -12.89 -16.87 -16.54
N ALA A 179 -13.18 -15.63 -16.14
CA ALA A 179 -12.19 -14.62 -15.82
C ALA A 179 -11.74 -14.63 -14.33
N TYR A 180 -12.14 -15.62 -13.53
CA TYR A 180 -11.66 -15.70 -12.15
C TYR A 180 -10.18 -16.09 -12.10
N GLN A 181 -9.34 -15.17 -11.61
CA GLN A 181 -7.88 -15.33 -11.50
C GLN A 181 -7.40 -15.73 -10.09
N GLY A 182 -8.31 -15.86 -9.13
CA GLY A 182 -7.98 -16.31 -7.79
C GLY A 182 -7.63 -17.81 -7.74
N PRO A 183 -7.24 -18.31 -6.55
CA PRO A 183 -6.81 -19.69 -6.37
C PRO A 183 -7.92 -20.70 -6.65
N LYS A 184 -7.53 -21.81 -7.28
CA LYS A 184 -8.34 -22.99 -7.53
C LYS A 184 -7.62 -24.24 -6.99
N ASN A 185 -8.38 -25.25 -6.60
CA ASN A 185 -7.82 -26.54 -6.22
C ASN A 185 -7.33 -27.32 -7.45
N SER A 186 -6.80 -28.53 -7.24
CA SER A 186 -6.32 -29.42 -8.32
C SER A 186 -7.38 -29.80 -9.36
N ASN A 187 -8.67 -29.64 -9.04
CA ASN A 187 -9.79 -29.92 -9.94
C ASN A 187 -10.28 -28.65 -10.67
N GLY A 188 -9.56 -27.53 -10.54
CA GLY A 188 -9.96 -26.25 -11.15
C GLY A 188 -11.15 -25.58 -10.48
N GLN A 189 -11.45 -25.92 -9.21
CA GLN A 189 -12.58 -25.38 -8.48
C GLN A 189 -12.13 -24.39 -7.40
N VAL A 190 -12.89 -23.31 -7.25
CA VAL A 190 -12.82 -22.47 -6.04
C VAL A 190 -13.53 -23.22 -4.93
N THR A 191 -12.91 -23.28 -3.76
CA THR A 191 -13.51 -23.92 -2.57
C THR A 191 -13.70 -22.87 -1.48
N PRO A 192 -14.57 -23.09 -0.49
CA PRO A 192 -14.69 -22.16 0.63
C PRO A 192 -13.37 -21.86 1.34
N GLN A 193 -12.43 -22.81 1.36
CA GLN A 193 -11.09 -22.62 1.93
C GLN A 193 -10.23 -21.63 1.12
N LEU A 194 -10.47 -21.52 -0.19
CA LEU A 194 -9.72 -20.69 -1.12
C LEU A 194 -10.36 -19.32 -1.36
N LEU A 195 -11.59 -19.09 -0.89
CA LEU A 195 -12.28 -17.81 -1.06
C LEU A 195 -11.46 -16.65 -0.50
N PHE A 196 -11.38 -15.57 -1.28
CA PHE A 196 -10.75 -14.30 -0.92
C PHE A 196 -9.26 -14.43 -0.51
N ARG A 197 -8.59 -15.48 -0.99
CA ARG A 197 -7.15 -15.68 -0.85
C ARG A 197 -6.43 -15.47 -2.17
N GLY A 198 -5.10 -15.41 -2.11
CA GLY A 198 -4.23 -15.37 -3.28
C GLY A 198 -4.03 -13.95 -3.81
N GLY A 199 -2.96 -13.29 -3.35
CA GLY A 199 -2.53 -12.01 -3.86
C GLY A 199 -1.89 -12.16 -5.24
N LEU A 200 -2.22 -11.24 -6.17
CA LEU A 200 -1.60 -11.13 -7.51
C LEU A 200 -1.70 -12.42 -8.36
N GLY A 201 -2.77 -13.22 -8.20
CA GLY A 201 -2.92 -14.51 -8.87
C GLY A 201 -2.24 -15.66 -8.12
N SER A 202 -2.33 -15.66 -6.78
CA SER A 202 -1.71 -16.66 -5.89
C SER A 202 -0.19 -16.75 -6.03
N ARG A 203 0.47 -15.61 -6.26
CA ARG A 203 1.92 -15.57 -6.52
C ARG A 203 2.76 -15.84 -5.28
N PHE A 204 2.24 -15.59 -4.09
CA PHE A 204 3.03 -15.73 -2.88
C PHE A 204 2.83 -17.11 -2.25
N THR A 205 3.94 -17.80 -2.01
CA THR A 205 3.95 -19.12 -1.41
C THR A 205 3.33 -19.10 -0.01
N GLY A 206 2.39 -20.02 0.24
CA GLY A 206 1.80 -20.25 1.56
C GLY A 206 0.47 -19.56 1.82
N GLU A 207 0.02 -18.60 0.99
CA GLU A 207 -1.22 -17.86 1.21
C GLU A 207 -2.49 -18.72 1.22
N THR A 208 -2.45 -19.84 0.50
CA THR A 208 -3.56 -20.81 0.38
C THR A 208 -3.43 -21.98 1.36
N VAL A 209 -2.40 -21.99 2.20
CA VAL A 209 -2.09 -23.10 3.11
C VAL A 209 -2.48 -22.71 4.55
N GLY A 210 -3.25 -23.58 5.21
CA GLY A 210 -3.61 -23.41 6.61
C GLY A 210 -4.70 -22.34 6.86
N PRO A 211 -4.75 -21.75 8.07
CA PRO A 211 -5.75 -20.74 8.43
C PRO A 211 -5.73 -19.52 7.51
N TYR A 212 -6.82 -18.76 7.48
CA TYR A 212 -6.92 -17.53 6.69
C TYR A 212 -6.03 -16.43 7.27
N VAL A 213 -6.05 -16.32 8.59
CA VAL A 213 -5.36 -15.28 9.34
C VAL A 213 -3.89 -15.67 9.50
N SER A 214 -2.99 -14.77 9.08
CA SER A 214 -1.56 -14.89 9.30
C SER A 214 -1.25 -15.07 10.78
N GLN A 215 -0.32 -15.96 11.12
CA GLN A 215 0.09 -16.18 12.53
C GLN A 215 0.69 -14.92 13.16
N PHE A 216 1.30 -14.04 12.36
CA PHE A 216 1.80 -12.75 12.84
C PHE A 216 0.70 -11.83 13.37
N ALA A 217 -0.56 -12.05 13.00
CA ALA A 217 -1.72 -11.31 13.52
C ALA A 217 -2.36 -11.98 14.75
N LEU A 218 -1.78 -13.06 15.27
CA LEU A 218 -2.33 -13.83 16.41
C LEU A 218 -1.31 -13.98 17.55
N ILE A 219 -0.03 -14.09 17.23
CA ILE A 219 1.05 -14.27 18.21
C ILE A 219 1.33 -12.94 18.92
N PRO A 220 1.14 -12.83 20.25
CA PRO A 220 1.51 -11.63 21.00
C PRO A 220 3.01 -11.33 20.87
N THR A 221 3.36 -10.05 20.91
CA THR A 221 4.75 -9.59 20.83
C THR A 221 4.99 -8.40 21.77
N ALA A 222 6.13 -7.74 21.66
CA ALA A 222 6.43 -6.54 22.41
C ALA A 222 7.21 -5.53 21.56
N LEU A 223 6.94 -4.24 21.79
CA LEU A 223 7.80 -3.15 21.34
C LEU A 223 8.75 -2.80 22.50
N GLY A 224 9.93 -3.42 22.48
CA GLY A 224 10.85 -3.36 23.62
C GLY A 224 10.17 -3.93 24.87
N VAL A 225 10.02 -3.12 25.92
CA VAL A 225 9.37 -3.53 27.17
C VAL A 225 7.84 -3.39 27.17
N GLN A 226 7.25 -2.87 26.08
CA GLN A 226 5.81 -2.65 25.98
C GLN A 226 5.14 -3.87 25.33
N PRO A 227 4.33 -4.65 26.07
CA PRO A 227 3.62 -5.78 25.48
C PRO A 227 2.59 -5.29 24.46
N ILE A 228 2.48 -6.02 23.35
CA ILE A 228 1.53 -5.78 22.28
C ILE A 228 0.60 -6.99 22.17
N SER A 229 -0.67 -6.76 22.47
CA SER A 229 -1.75 -7.72 22.21
C SER A 229 -2.05 -7.79 20.71
N GLN A 230 -2.56 -8.92 20.25
CA GLN A 230 -3.10 -9.09 18.89
C GLN A 230 -4.63 -9.13 18.87
N GLN A 231 -5.25 -8.64 19.95
CA GLN A 231 -6.66 -8.29 19.95
C GLN A 231 -6.83 -6.83 19.51
N TRP A 232 -7.74 -6.59 18.58
CA TRP A 232 -8.02 -5.30 17.98
C TRP A 232 -9.37 -4.75 18.41
N GLN A 233 -9.50 -3.44 18.39
CA GLN A 233 -10.82 -2.81 18.40
C GLN A 233 -11.39 -2.92 16.99
N VAL A 234 -12.52 -3.60 16.83
CA VAL A 234 -13.12 -3.92 15.52
C VAL A 234 -14.53 -3.33 15.40
N PHE A 235 -15.08 -3.24 14.20
CA PHE A 235 -16.47 -2.80 14.00
C PHE A 235 -17.48 -3.86 14.48
N LEU A 236 -18.63 -3.43 15.00
CA LEU A 236 -19.77 -4.31 15.28
C LEU A 236 -20.33 -4.93 13.98
N PRO A 237 -20.83 -6.18 14.03
CA PRO A 237 -21.37 -6.88 12.87
C PRO A 237 -22.67 -6.23 12.34
N GLY A 238 -23.01 -6.52 11.09
CA GLY A 238 -24.30 -6.11 10.48
C GLY A 238 -24.42 -4.62 10.16
N GLN A 239 -23.32 -3.87 10.13
CA GLN A 239 -23.29 -2.45 9.75
C GLN A 239 -22.69 -2.29 8.36
N ASP A 240 -23.51 -1.89 7.39
CA ASP A 240 -23.06 -1.59 6.04
C ASP A 240 -23.56 -0.21 5.62
N PHE A 241 -22.78 0.48 4.79
CA PHE A 241 -23.01 1.88 4.42
C PHE A 241 -23.11 2.02 2.91
N LEU A 242 -23.61 3.17 2.46
CA LEU A 242 -23.83 3.47 1.04
C LEU A 242 -24.78 2.48 0.35
N THR A 243 -25.79 2.00 1.10
CA THR A 243 -26.81 1.04 0.61
C THR A 243 -28.01 1.74 -0.05
N THR A 244 -28.04 3.07 -0.05
CA THR A 244 -29.03 3.87 -0.78
C THR A 244 -28.31 4.70 -1.83
N PHE A 245 -28.98 4.93 -2.96
CA PHE A 245 -28.43 5.75 -4.04
C PHE A 245 -28.13 7.18 -3.58
N SER A 246 -28.97 7.74 -2.69
CA SER A 246 -28.77 9.10 -2.16
C SER A 246 -27.50 9.21 -1.30
N ASP A 247 -27.26 8.25 -0.41
CA ASP A 247 -26.05 8.23 0.43
C ASP A 247 -24.81 8.03 -0.43
N TRP A 248 -24.89 7.10 -1.39
CA TRP A 248 -23.84 6.85 -2.36
C TRP A 248 -23.50 8.11 -3.15
N LEU A 249 -24.50 8.79 -3.74
CA LEU A 249 -24.29 9.99 -4.55
C LEU A 249 -23.71 11.14 -3.73
N THR A 250 -24.18 11.29 -2.48
CA THR A 250 -23.62 12.26 -1.53
C THR A 250 -22.13 12.03 -1.34
N VAL A 251 -21.71 10.79 -1.12
CA VAL A 251 -20.29 10.43 -0.94
C VAL A 251 -19.49 10.51 -2.24
N GLN A 252 -20.06 10.13 -3.38
CA GLN A 252 -19.41 10.30 -4.68
C GLN A 252 -19.12 11.77 -4.96
N SER A 253 -20.02 12.67 -4.59
CA SER A 253 -19.83 14.11 -4.75
C SER A 253 -18.94 14.74 -3.67
N GLY A 254 -18.32 13.96 -2.78
CA GLY A 254 -17.43 14.49 -1.74
C GLY A 254 -18.16 15.05 -0.51
N GLY A 255 -19.45 14.77 -0.38
CA GLY A 255 -20.23 15.04 0.82
C GLY A 255 -20.02 13.99 1.91
N SER A 256 -20.64 14.22 3.06
CA SER A 256 -20.65 13.30 4.20
C SER A 256 -22.08 12.92 4.54
N THR A 257 -22.32 11.64 4.81
CA THR A 257 -23.60 11.13 5.32
C THR A 257 -23.72 11.30 6.84
N GLY A 258 -22.64 11.67 7.53
CA GLY A 258 -22.57 11.72 9.00
C GLY A 258 -22.59 10.34 9.68
N LEU A 259 -22.67 9.25 8.91
CA LEU A 259 -22.69 7.89 9.43
C LEU A 259 -21.28 7.45 9.86
N ASN A 260 -21.22 6.73 10.97
CA ASN A 260 -19.97 6.20 11.51
C ASN A 260 -20.19 4.75 11.98
N ALA A 261 -19.24 3.88 11.65
CA ALA A 261 -19.25 2.50 12.11
C ALA A 261 -19.07 2.44 13.64
N GLN A 262 -19.98 1.74 14.31
CA GLN A 262 -19.86 1.51 15.75
C GLN A 262 -18.81 0.42 16.02
N MET A 263 -17.98 0.64 17.04
CA MET A 263 -16.92 -0.29 17.46
C MET A 263 -17.46 -1.33 18.45
N ASP A 264 -16.97 -2.57 18.38
CA ASP A 264 -17.16 -3.59 19.41
C ASP A 264 -16.48 -3.10 20.71
N PRO A 265 -17.18 -3.02 21.85
CA PRO A 265 -16.58 -2.63 23.12
C PRO A 265 -15.56 -3.65 23.64
N GLN A 266 -15.55 -4.88 23.10
CA GLN A 266 -14.57 -5.91 23.44
C GLN A 266 -13.49 -6.00 22.35
N LEU A 267 -12.23 -6.03 22.78
CA LEU A 267 -11.12 -6.32 21.86
C LEU A 267 -11.20 -7.78 21.37
N ARG A 268 -10.98 -7.98 20.07
CA ARG A 268 -11.13 -9.30 19.40
C ARG A 268 -9.89 -9.65 18.60
N TYR A 269 -9.54 -10.94 18.57
CA TYR A 269 -8.67 -11.42 17.51
C TYR A 269 -9.39 -11.33 16.16
N PRO A 270 -8.68 -10.99 15.06
CA PRO A 270 -9.29 -10.97 13.73
C PRO A 270 -9.78 -12.36 13.34
N ARG A 271 -11.04 -12.44 12.94
CA ARG A 271 -11.70 -13.72 12.65
C ARG A 271 -12.57 -13.68 11.39
N ASN A 272 -12.93 -12.51 10.87
CA ASN A 272 -13.75 -12.36 9.67
C ASN A 272 -13.31 -11.15 8.83
N GLY A 273 -13.99 -10.94 7.69
CA GLY A 273 -13.69 -9.83 6.77
C GLY A 273 -13.90 -8.45 7.40
N ARG A 274 -14.88 -8.29 8.30
CA ARG A 274 -15.16 -7.02 8.97
C ARG A 274 -14.06 -6.60 9.94
N ASP A 275 -13.47 -7.55 10.66
CA ASP A 275 -12.34 -7.26 11.55
C ASP A 275 -11.13 -6.76 10.76
N TRP A 276 -10.85 -7.37 9.60
CA TRP A 276 -9.79 -6.90 8.70
C TRP A 276 -10.11 -5.55 8.06
N ALA A 277 -11.37 -5.32 7.69
CA ALA A 277 -11.81 -4.00 7.24
C ALA A 277 -11.57 -2.94 8.32
N SER A 278 -11.75 -3.27 9.60
CA SER A 278 -11.46 -2.38 10.73
C SER A 278 -9.97 -2.06 10.82
N PHE A 279 -9.11 -3.08 10.67
CA PHE A 279 -7.66 -2.90 10.67
C PHE A 279 -7.20 -2.00 9.52
N THR A 280 -7.56 -2.33 8.28
CA THR A 280 -7.12 -1.58 7.09
C THR A 280 -7.79 -0.21 6.94
N HIS A 281 -8.72 0.13 7.83
CA HIS A 281 -9.35 1.45 7.86
C HIS A 281 -8.44 2.52 8.47
N VAL A 282 -7.58 2.12 9.41
CA VAL A 282 -6.82 3.04 10.27
C VAL A 282 -5.37 2.62 10.51
N ASP A 283 -4.90 1.52 9.90
CA ASP A 283 -3.54 1.06 10.09
C ASP A 283 -2.51 2.10 9.65
N VAL A 284 -1.43 2.21 10.40
CA VAL A 284 -0.34 3.13 10.06
C VAL A 284 0.60 2.43 9.09
N LEU A 285 0.22 2.39 7.81
CA LEU A 285 0.98 1.96 6.63
C LEU A 285 1.86 0.70 6.75
N SER A 286 2.96 0.78 7.51
CA SER A 286 3.87 -0.33 7.79
C SER A 286 3.48 -1.20 8.99
N GLN A 287 2.41 -0.84 9.73
CA GLN A 287 2.04 -1.45 11.00
C GLN A 287 2.02 -2.98 10.98
N ALA A 288 1.35 -3.60 10.01
CA ALA A 288 1.26 -5.06 9.93
C ALA A 288 2.64 -5.73 9.81
N TYR A 289 3.50 -5.19 8.95
CA TYR A 289 4.83 -5.73 8.68
C TYR A 289 5.80 -5.46 9.84
N PHE A 290 5.67 -4.29 10.48
CA PHE A 290 6.48 -3.95 11.64
C PHE A 290 6.15 -4.84 12.83
N VAL A 291 4.86 -5.10 13.08
CA VAL A 291 4.44 -6.07 14.11
C VAL A 291 4.94 -7.48 13.78
N ALA A 292 4.91 -7.90 12.50
CA ALA A 292 5.49 -9.18 12.09
C ALA A 292 7.01 -9.27 12.35
N LEU A 293 7.77 -8.18 12.11
CA LEU A 293 9.18 -8.08 12.49
C LEU A 293 9.36 -8.28 14.01
N LEU A 294 8.55 -7.62 14.83
CA LEU A 294 8.61 -7.77 16.29
C LEU A 294 8.33 -9.22 16.71
N VAL A 295 7.32 -9.88 16.11
CA VAL A 295 7.03 -11.29 16.38
C VAL A 295 8.24 -12.16 16.04
N LEU A 296 8.83 -12.00 14.85
CA LEU A 296 10.00 -12.76 14.40
C LEU A 296 11.19 -12.59 15.36
N MET A 297 11.44 -11.38 15.83
CA MET A 297 12.48 -11.09 16.82
C MET A 297 12.18 -11.76 18.16
N ASN A 298 10.94 -11.69 18.64
CA ASN A 298 10.52 -12.24 19.93
C ASN A 298 10.61 -13.78 19.97
N ILE A 299 10.30 -14.45 18.86
CA ILE A 299 10.40 -15.91 18.76
C ILE A 299 11.82 -16.41 18.41
N GLY A 300 12.79 -15.50 18.24
CA GLY A 300 14.17 -15.85 17.88
C GLY A 300 14.28 -16.49 16.49
N ALA A 301 13.51 -16.01 15.51
CA ALA A 301 13.59 -16.52 14.15
C ALA A 301 15.01 -16.36 13.57
N PRO A 302 15.50 -17.35 12.80
CA PRO A 302 16.85 -17.29 12.24
C PRO A 302 16.98 -16.13 11.24
N LEU A 303 18.13 -15.46 11.28
CA LEU A 303 18.47 -14.41 10.32
C LEU A 303 18.73 -14.99 8.92
N ASN A 304 18.69 -14.11 7.92
CA ASN A 304 19.12 -14.48 6.58
C ASN A 304 20.55 -15.06 6.62
N PRO A 305 20.81 -16.23 5.97
CA PRO A 305 22.14 -16.84 5.95
C PRO A 305 23.26 -15.92 5.42
N GLY A 306 22.92 -14.93 4.59
CA GLY A 306 23.85 -13.93 4.05
C GLY A 306 24.28 -12.83 5.03
N VAL A 307 23.73 -12.79 6.25
CA VAL A 307 24.19 -11.86 7.29
C VAL A 307 25.64 -12.18 7.68
N PRO A 308 26.59 -11.22 7.55
CA PRO A 308 28.02 -11.49 7.75
C PRO A 308 28.37 -11.89 9.19
N TYR A 309 27.49 -11.58 10.14
CA TYR A 309 27.73 -11.81 11.56
C TYR A 309 27.25 -13.19 12.06
N ASN A 310 26.55 -14.00 11.25
CA ASN A 310 25.97 -15.28 11.68
C ASN A 310 26.98 -16.25 12.31
N ASN A 311 28.21 -16.29 11.77
CA ASN A 311 29.29 -17.15 12.25
C ASN A 311 30.41 -16.37 12.96
N SER A 312 30.19 -15.09 13.24
CA SER A 312 31.19 -14.25 13.90
C SER A 312 31.25 -14.59 15.39
N ARG A 313 32.48 -14.77 15.91
CA ARG A 313 32.70 -15.00 17.35
C ARG A 313 32.81 -13.71 18.16
N THR A 314 32.92 -12.57 17.49
CA THR A 314 33.31 -11.29 18.10
C THR A 314 32.43 -10.10 17.67
N GLN A 315 31.41 -10.34 16.83
CA GLN A 315 30.56 -9.28 16.26
C GLN A 315 29.11 -9.73 16.22
N GLY A 316 28.19 -8.77 16.34
CA GLY A 316 26.76 -8.93 16.11
C GLY A 316 26.20 -7.72 15.35
N GLY A 317 25.10 -7.92 14.64
CA GLY A 317 24.42 -6.86 13.90
C GLY A 317 23.58 -5.96 14.80
N PHE A 318 23.49 -4.68 14.45
CA PHE A 318 22.57 -3.73 15.09
C PHE A 318 22.22 -2.57 14.16
N GLY A 319 23.16 -1.63 13.97
CA GLY A 319 23.00 -0.49 13.07
C GLY A 319 23.12 -0.85 11.58
N THR A 320 23.68 -2.02 11.30
CA THR A 320 23.63 -2.73 10.01
C THR A 320 23.45 -4.22 10.29
N PHE A 321 22.72 -4.92 9.42
CA PHE A 321 22.45 -6.35 9.49
C PHE A 321 21.90 -6.82 10.85
N GLY A 322 21.09 -6.01 11.52
CA GLY A 322 20.50 -6.31 12.82
C GLY A 322 19.23 -5.50 13.11
N GLY A 323 18.72 -5.60 14.33
CA GLY A 323 17.38 -5.09 14.66
C GLY A 323 17.15 -3.60 14.37
N GLY A 324 18.17 -2.74 14.57
CA GLY A 324 18.08 -1.32 14.25
C GLY A 324 17.95 -1.05 12.75
N ASP A 325 18.78 -1.73 11.96
CA ASP A 325 18.73 -1.71 10.49
C ASP A 325 17.39 -2.22 9.96
N PHE A 326 16.94 -3.39 10.41
CA PHE A 326 15.69 -4.00 9.94
C PHE A 326 14.47 -3.11 10.21
N ALA A 327 14.36 -2.56 11.43
CA ALA A 327 13.27 -1.69 11.81
C ALA A 327 13.28 -0.36 11.03
N GLY A 328 14.46 0.21 10.80
CA GLY A 328 14.65 1.43 10.02
C GLY A 328 14.24 1.24 8.57
N THR A 329 14.82 0.25 7.88
CA THR A 329 14.54 -0.02 6.47
C THR A 329 13.08 -0.37 6.23
N LEU A 330 12.48 -1.24 7.05
CA LEU A 330 11.08 -1.65 6.87
C LEU A 330 10.11 -0.45 6.96
N SER A 331 10.43 0.52 7.81
CA SER A 331 9.61 1.72 7.99
C SER A 331 9.88 2.80 6.93
N GLU A 332 11.03 2.76 6.27
CA GLU A 332 11.46 3.76 5.29
C GLU A 332 10.89 3.48 3.88
N VAL A 333 10.98 2.23 3.42
CA VAL A 333 10.56 1.83 2.06
C VAL A 333 9.12 2.19 1.69
N PRO A 334 8.12 2.20 2.60
CA PRO A 334 6.75 2.45 2.21
C PRO A 334 6.54 3.82 1.57
N THR A 335 7.25 4.88 2.00
CA THR A 335 7.05 6.22 1.45
C THR A 335 7.46 6.34 -0.01
N ARG A 336 8.48 5.57 -0.44
CA ARG A 336 8.91 5.47 -1.85
C ARG A 336 7.85 4.75 -2.66
N ALA A 337 7.36 3.62 -2.14
CA ALA A 337 6.27 2.86 -2.77
C ALA A 337 4.98 3.69 -2.90
N LEU A 338 4.66 4.55 -1.91
CA LEU A 338 3.53 5.48 -2.00
C LEU A 338 3.70 6.44 -3.18
N LYS A 339 4.86 7.06 -3.36
CA LYS A 339 5.08 7.97 -4.50
C LYS A 339 4.84 7.26 -5.84
N SER A 340 5.38 6.05 -6.01
CA SER A 340 5.18 5.24 -7.23
C SER A 340 3.71 4.88 -7.45
N VAL A 341 3.01 4.38 -6.43
CA VAL A 341 1.60 4.00 -6.61
C VAL A 341 0.68 5.22 -6.74
N TRP A 342 1.03 6.38 -6.19
CA TRP A 342 0.31 7.63 -6.44
C TRP A 342 0.48 8.13 -7.86
N PHE A 343 1.69 7.99 -8.44
CA PHE A 343 1.89 8.25 -9.86
C PHE A 343 0.96 7.38 -10.71
N GLN A 344 0.95 6.08 -10.45
CA GLN A 344 0.08 5.13 -11.17
C GLN A 344 -1.42 5.43 -10.98
N LYS A 345 -1.83 5.87 -9.78
CA LYS A 345 -3.23 6.23 -9.47
C LYS A 345 -3.69 7.49 -10.21
N TRP A 346 -2.91 8.57 -10.11
CA TRP A 346 -3.36 9.90 -10.56
C TRP A 346 -2.95 10.21 -11.99
N PHE A 347 -1.71 9.88 -12.38
CA PHE A 347 -1.13 10.31 -13.66
C PHE A 347 -1.30 9.26 -14.76
N VAL A 348 -1.45 7.98 -14.41
CA VAL A 348 -1.64 6.91 -15.39
C VAL A 348 -3.09 6.43 -15.46
N HIS A 349 -3.54 5.63 -14.48
CA HIS A 349 -4.71 4.78 -14.69
C HIS A 349 -6.05 5.43 -14.32
N ARG A 350 -6.07 6.27 -13.27
CA ARG A 350 -7.30 6.90 -12.73
C ARG A 350 -8.49 5.95 -12.67
N ARG A 351 -8.29 4.67 -12.36
CA ARG A 351 -9.36 3.66 -12.34
C ARG A 351 -10.42 4.04 -11.30
N LEU A 352 -11.70 3.96 -11.67
CA LEU A 352 -12.79 4.08 -10.71
C LEU A 352 -12.67 3.11 -9.52
N ARG A 353 -13.25 3.47 -8.38
CA ARG A 353 -13.34 2.60 -7.21
C ARG A 353 -14.49 1.59 -7.37
N PRO A 354 -14.44 0.42 -6.70
CA PRO A 354 -15.52 -0.57 -6.78
C PRO A 354 -16.91 -0.01 -6.42
N GLU A 355 -16.97 0.90 -5.43
CA GLU A 355 -18.21 1.57 -5.05
C GLU A 355 -18.82 2.41 -6.18
N ALA A 356 -18.03 2.87 -7.17
CA ALA A 356 -18.56 3.60 -8.33
C ALA A 356 -18.97 2.65 -9.48
N THR A 357 -18.50 1.39 -9.46
CA THR A 357 -18.89 0.39 -10.46
C THR A 357 -20.23 -0.27 -10.13
N GLY A 358 -20.49 -0.52 -8.84
CA GLY A 358 -21.68 -1.20 -8.35
C GLY A 358 -22.95 -0.38 -8.49
#